data_AF-A0A858RNG1-F1
#
_entry.id   AF-A0A858RNG1-F1
#
_cell.length_a   1.000
_cell.length_b   1.000
_cell.length_c   1.000
_cell.angle_alpha   90.00
_cell.angle_beta   90.00
_cell.angle_gamma   90.00
#
_symmetry.space_group_name_H-M   'P 1'
#
loop_
_entity.id
_entity.type
_entity.pdbx_description
1 polymer ?
#
loop_
_entity_poly.entity_id
_entity_poly.type
_entity_poly.pdbx_seq_one_letter_code
_entity_poly.pdbx_strand_id
1 'polypeptide(L)'
;MKSTFYLSLRSFCLPALVSLGVVSCGPSRWSESQKRSLTSVSLGTPSVASDSYKSADAVSLATQRKAGHAAAGFGLAGGLVGGLVGAAVAGSVTGVEGSNFKSNYADLLGKLDQQMKLPISTELTAAFTEVLKKDSFMASRYNPSSPNRIEVEVTAYGLRRVPGKEEDLFTPYLMTAVTLRTTDGKELLKRAPVTGMGTFQGGTGLPLHRFANDKKLMRTEWDRTIRATAASLDATLKHRQGLR
;
A
#
# COMPACT_ATOMS: atom_id res chain seq x y z
N MET A 1 44.56 28.07 -25.37
CA MET A 1 43.51 28.98 -24.85
C MET A 1 42.21 28.20 -24.69
N LYS A 2 41.67 28.23 -23.47
CA LYS A 2 40.28 27.97 -23.03
C LYS A 2 39.62 26.60 -23.31
N SER A 3 39.76 25.74 -22.31
CA SER A 3 38.87 24.64 -21.92
C SER A 3 37.44 25.15 -21.65
N THR A 4 36.40 24.39 -22.04
CA THR A 4 35.03 24.58 -21.54
C THR A 4 34.40 23.20 -21.27
N PHE A 5 34.41 22.79 -20.00
CA PHE A 5 33.65 21.66 -19.48
C PHE A 5 32.21 22.09 -19.23
N TYR A 6 31.23 21.39 -19.80
CA TYR A 6 29.82 21.51 -19.43
C TYR A 6 29.49 20.46 -18.37
N LEU A 7 29.44 20.88 -17.10
CA LEU A 7 28.84 20.12 -16.01
C LEU A 7 27.33 20.36 -16.01
N SER A 8 26.57 19.37 -16.49
CA SER A 8 25.12 19.31 -16.32
C SER A 8 24.81 18.92 -14.87
N LEU A 9 24.47 19.91 -14.03
CA LEU A 9 23.85 19.69 -12.73
C LEU A 9 22.46 19.07 -12.95
N ARG A 10 22.36 17.74 -12.82
CA ARG A 10 21.07 17.07 -12.65
C ARG A 10 20.61 17.29 -11.22
N SER A 11 19.75 18.30 -11.06
CA SER A 11 18.98 18.53 -9.84
C SER A 11 18.10 17.31 -9.55
N PHE A 12 18.51 16.49 -8.58
CA PHE A 12 17.68 15.43 -8.01
C PHE A 12 16.59 16.09 -7.18
N CYS A 13 15.42 16.31 -7.78
CA CYS A 13 14.21 16.68 -7.05
C CYS A 13 13.77 15.46 -6.22
N LEU A 14 13.97 15.52 -4.90
CA LEU A 14 13.38 14.56 -3.97
C LEU A 14 11.84 14.59 -4.15
N PRO A 15 11.17 13.44 -4.33
CA PRO A 15 9.72 13.42 -4.29
C PRO A 15 9.27 13.79 -2.87
N ALA A 16 8.53 14.89 -2.76
CA ALA A 16 7.89 15.32 -1.54
C ALA A 16 7.01 14.19 -0.99
N LEU A 17 7.38 13.65 0.17
CA LEU A 17 6.55 12.75 0.95
C LEU A 17 5.26 13.52 1.31
N VAL A 18 4.18 13.24 0.60
CA VAL A 18 2.84 13.68 1.01
C VAL A 18 2.46 12.84 2.23
N SER A 19 2.76 13.36 3.42
CA SER A 19 2.30 12.86 4.70
C SER A 19 0.79 13.13 4.82
N LEU A 20 0.00 12.26 4.19
CA LEU A 20 -1.44 12.17 4.44
C LEU A 20 -1.65 11.88 5.93
N GLY A 21 -2.01 12.92 6.68
CA GLY A 21 -2.32 12.88 8.09
C GLY A 21 -3.51 11.96 8.35
N VAL A 22 -3.22 10.73 8.74
CA VAL A 22 -4.22 9.81 9.28
C VAL A 22 -4.42 10.18 10.74
N VAL A 23 -5.44 10.99 11.02
CA VAL A 23 -5.97 11.17 12.39
C VAL A 23 -6.66 9.86 12.76
N SER A 24 -5.87 8.88 13.20
CA SER A 24 -6.34 7.62 13.74
C SER A 24 -5.95 7.58 15.21
N CYS A 25 -6.90 7.28 16.09
CA CYS A 25 -6.68 6.86 17.47
C CYS A 25 -5.93 5.50 17.54
N GLY A 26 -4.82 5.38 16.82
CA GLY A 26 -3.87 4.28 16.95
C GLY A 26 -2.91 4.57 18.11
N PRO A 27 -2.36 3.53 18.77
CA PRO A 27 -1.74 3.67 20.09
C PRO A 27 -0.55 4.63 20.11
N SER A 28 -0.14 5.03 21.30
CA SER A 28 1.05 5.84 21.56
C SER A 28 2.34 5.23 20.99
N ARG A 29 3.42 6.03 20.98
CA ARG A 29 4.81 5.54 20.85
C ARG A 29 5.05 4.35 21.79
N TRP A 30 5.95 3.44 21.42
CA TRP A 30 6.37 2.37 22.30
C TRP A 30 7.05 2.94 23.53
N SER A 31 6.67 2.44 24.71
CA SER A 31 7.39 2.73 25.95
C SER A 31 8.81 2.16 25.91
N GLU A 32 9.69 2.67 26.75
CA GLU A 32 11.02 2.09 26.91
C GLU A 32 10.97 0.63 27.37
N SER A 33 9.98 0.24 28.17
CA SER A 33 9.76 -1.16 28.54
C SER A 33 9.41 -2.04 27.33
N GLN A 34 8.53 -1.57 26.43
CA GLN A 34 8.18 -2.27 25.19
C GLN A 34 9.37 -2.39 24.22
N LYS A 35 10.15 -1.32 24.09
CA LYS A 35 11.38 -1.33 23.26
C LYS A 35 12.41 -2.32 23.81
N ARG A 36 12.56 -2.39 25.13
CA ARG A 36 13.47 -3.32 25.81
C ARG A 36 13.00 -4.77 25.74
N SER A 37 11.68 -5.02 25.80
CA SER A 37 11.14 -6.38 25.67
C SER A 37 11.31 -6.96 24.26
N LEU A 38 11.42 -6.10 23.24
CA LEU A 38 11.71 -6.54 21.87
C LEU A 38 13.23 -6.77 21.72
N THR A 39 13.71 -7.94 22.12
CA THR A 39 15.13 -8.32 22.04
C THR A 39 15.53 -8.87 20.67
N SER A 40 14.58 -9.46 19.95
CA SER A 40 14.72 -9.90 18.57
C SER A 40 13.39 -9.76 17.82
N VAL A 41 13.42 -9.75 16.50
CA VAL A 41 12.23 -9.73 15.63
C VAL A 41 12.48 -10.45 14.31
N SER A 42 11.49 -11.18 13.81
CA SER A 42 11.49 -11.81 12.49
C SER A 42 10.39 -11.20 11.62
N LEU A 43 10.57 -11.27 10.30
CA LEU A 43 9.50 -10.99 9.35
C LEU A 43 8.83 -12.31 8.95
N GLY A 44 7.52 -12.41 9.16
CA GLY A 44 6.73 -13.52 8.64
C GLY A 44 6.52 -13.40 7.13
N THR A 45 6.31 -14.54 6.47
CA THR A 45 5.85 -14.55 5.08
C THR A 45 4.50 -13.84 4.99
N PRO A 46 4.36 -12.78 4.16
CA PRO A 46 3.10 -12.09 4.00
C PRO A 46 2.00 -13.04 3.52
N SER A 47 0.88 -13.06 4.22
CA SER A 47 -0.33 -13.74 3.76
C SER A 47 -1.09 -12.85 2.79
N VAL A 48 -1.83 -13.45 1.86
CA VAL A 48 -2.64 -12.74 0.87
C VAL A 48 -4.08 -13.15 1.08
N ALA A 49 -4.95 -12.21 1.46
CA ALA A 49 -6.37 -12.51 1.63
C ALA A 49 -6.98 -12.98 0.30
N SER A 50 -7.92 -13.93 0.36
CA SER A 50 -8.48 -14.58 -0.85
C SER A 50 -9.17 -13.61 -1.81
N ASP A 51 -9.71 -12.50 -1.29
CA ASP A 51 -10.37 -11.45 -2.06
C ASP A 51 -9.49 -10.20 -2.22
N SER A 52 -8.20 -10.26 -1.88
CA SER A 52 -7.32 -9.09 -1.87
C SER A 52 -7.09 -8.50 -3.26
N TYR A 53 -7.14 -9.30 -4.32
CA TYR A 53 -7.09 -8.74 -5.68
C TYR A 53 -8.39 -8.01 -6.01
N LYS A 54 -8.28 -6.74 -6.37
CA LYS A 54 -9.39 -5.94 -6.88
C LYS A 54 -9.09 -5.57 -8.33
N SER A 55 -9.92 -6.05 -9.25
CA SER A 55 -9.84 -5.67 -10.66
C SER A 55 -10.12 -4.16 -10.81
N ALA A 56 -9.62 -3.55 -11.87
CA ALA A 56 -9.84 -2.14 -12.13
C ALA A 56 -11.34 -1.88 -12.35
N ASP A 57 -11.87 -0.81 -11.76
CA ASP A 57 -13.29 -0.48 -11.84
C ASP A 57 -13.49 1.03 -12.08
N ALA A 58 -14.67 1.39 -12.57
CA ALA A 58 -15.08 2.76 -12.88
C ALA A 58 -15.15 3.65 -11.64
N VAL A 59 -15.40 3.05 -10.47
CA VAL A 59 -15.73 3.78 -9.25
C VAL A 59 -14.47 4.28 -8.55
N SER A 60 -14.36 5.59 -8.38
CA SER A 60 -13.26 6.19 -7.60
C SER A 60 -13.39 5.88 -6.11
N LEU A 61 -12.25 5.80 -5.41
CA LEU A 61 -12.23 5.58 -3.95
C LEU A 61 -12.96 6.71 -3.18
N ALA A 62 -13.03 7.92 -3.75
CA ALA A 62 -13.76 9.05 -3.17
C ALA A 62 -15.28 8.80 -3.20
N THR A 63 -15.77 8.20 -4.28
CA THR A 63 -17.18 7.77 -4.42
C THR A 63 -17.48 6.59 -3.48
N GLN A 64 -16.57 5.62 -3.38
CA GLN A 64 -16.70 4.50 -2.43
C GLN A 64 -16.68 4.96 -0.97
N ARG A 65 -15.82 5.93 -0.62
CA ARG A 65 -15.76 6.51 0.73
C ARG A 65 -17.03 7.30 1.08
N LYS A 66 -17.58 8.08 0.14
CA LYS A 66 -18.86 8.80 0.35
C LYS A 66 -20.02 7.82 0.58
N ALA A 67 -20.08 6.72 -0.17
CA ALA A 67 -21.08 5.67 0.05
C ALA A 67 -20.86 4.92 1.38
N GLY A 68 -19.60 4.63 1.73
CA GLY A 68 -19.25 3.95 2.99
C GLY A 68 -19.51 4.78 4.25
N HIS A 69 -19.49 6.12 4.17
CA HIS A 69 -19.88 6.99 5.30
C HIS A 69 -21.39 6.98 5.56
N ALA A 70 -22.23 6.70 4.54
CA ALA A 70 -23.67 6.52 4.73
C ALA A 70 -24.02 5.15 5.36
N ALA A 71 -23.15 4.15 5.20
CA ALA A 71 -23.32 2.80 5.77
C ALA A 71 -22.65 2.61 7.16
N ALA A 72 -21.91 3.61 7.66
CA ALA A 72 -21.17 3.56 8.92
C ALA A 72 -22.05 3.65 10.20
N GLY A 73 -23.35 3.35 10.10
CA GLY A 73 -24.28 3.24 11.23
C GLY A 73 -24.25 1.88 11.94
N PHE A 74 -23.54 0.87 11.41
CA PHE A 74 -23.46 -0.45 12.02
C PHE A 74 -22.00 -0.91 12.20
N GLY A 75 -21.58 -1.04 13.45
CA GLY A 75 -20.53 -1.98 13.85
C GLY A 75 -19.13 -1.41 14.03
N LEU A 76 -18.80 -1.18 15.30
CA LEU A 76 -17.50 -0.82 15.86
C LEU A 76 -16.36 -1.81 15.50
N ALA A 77 -15.12 -1.28 15.45
CA ALA A 77 -13.83 -2.00 15.55
C ALA A 77 -13.14 -2.60 14.29
N GLY A 78 -13.51 -2.19 13.07
CA GLY A 78 -12.91 -2.70 11.82
C GLY A 78 -12.48 -1.64 10.79
N GLY A 79 -12.02 -0.46 11.25
CA GLY A 79 -11.64 0.66 10.40
C GLY A 79 -10.63 0.27 9.30
N LEU A 80 -10.91 0.71 8.06
CA LEU A 80 -10.32 0.36 6.76
C LEU A 80 -10.82 -0.93 6.08
N VAL A 81 -11.04 -2.04 6.79
CA VAL A 81 -11.53 -3.28 6.16
C VAL A 81 -13.05 -3.23 5.94
N GLY A 82 -13.81 -2.68 6.89
CA GLY A 82 -15.27 -2.51 6.74
C GLY A 82 -15.68 -1.56 5.61
N GLY A 83 -14.82 -0.62 5.23
CA GLY A 83 -15.06 0.33 4.14
C GLY A 83 -14.95 -0.29 2.74
N LEU A 84 -14.26 -1.44 2.60
CA LEU A 84 -14.17 -2.20 1.36
C LEU A 84 -15.32 -3.21 1.20
N VAL A 85 -15.84 -3.74 2.32
CA VAL A 85 -17.01 -4.63 2.34
C VAL A 85 -18.34 -3.85 2.25
N GLY A 86 -18.37 -2.58 2.68
CA GLY A 86 -19.53 -1.69 2.57
C GLY A 86 -19.91 -1.23 1.15
N ALA A 87 -19.30 -1.79 0.10
CA ALA A 87 -19.64 -1.50 -1.30
C ALA A 87 -20.99 -2.12 -1.74
N ALA A 88 -21.59 -3.01 -0.95
CA ALA A 88 -22.86 -3.66 -1.29
C ALA A 88 -24.07 -2.69 -1.32
N VAL A 89 -23.96 -1.47 -0.79
CA VAL A 89 -25.09 -0.51 -0.67
C VAL A 89 -25.02 0.65 -1.69
N ALA A 90 -23.98 0.73 -2.53
CA ALA A 90 -23.87 1.77 -3.58
C ALA A 90 -24.62 1.42 -4.89
N GLY A 91 -25.66 0.57 -4.81
CA GLY A 91 -26.11 -0.32 -5.88
C GLY A 91 -26.86 0.27 -7.08
N SER A 92 -27.21 1.56 -7.14
CA SER A 92 -28.02 2.09 -8.25
C SER A 92 -27.29 3.02 -9.22
N VAL A 93 -26.34 3.84 -8.76
CA VAL A 93 -25.56 4.74 -9.65
C VAL A 93 -24.23 4.09 -10.10
N THR A 94 -23.68 3.18 -9.29
CA THR A 94 -22.44 2.44 -9.63
C THR A 94 -22.66 1.24 -10.56
N GLY A 95 -23.89 0.73 -10.66
CA GLY A 95 -24.21 -0.45 -11.46
C GLY A 95 -24.11 -0.21 -12.96
N VAL A 96 -24.64 0.91 -13.45
CA VAL A 96 -24.63 1.23 -14.89
C VAL A 96 -23.26 1.69 -15.35
N GLU A 97 -22.59 2.59 -14.61
CA GLU A 97 -21.23 3.03 -14.93
C GLU A 97 -20.23 1.88 -14.83
N GLY A 98 -20.33 1.05 -13.79
CA GLY A 98 -19.49 -0.14 -13.64
C GLY A 98 -19.74 -1.20 -14.73
N SER A 99 -21.00 -1.43 -15.12
CA SER A 99 -21.32 -2.37 -16.21
C SER A 99 -20.83 -1.87 -17.56
N ASN A 100 -21.04 -0.58 -17.86
CA ASN A 100 -20.57 0.02 -19.11
C ASN A 100 -19.04 0.02 -19.17
N PHE A 101 -18.37 0.33 -18.06
CA PHE A 101 -16.91 0.25 -17.98
C PHE A 101 -16.40 -1.16 -18.22
N LYS A 102 -16.97 -2.17 -17.54
CA LYS A 102 -16.60 -3.58 -17.75
C LYS A 102 -16.82 -4.02 -19.19
N SER A 103 -17.93 -3.61 -19.82
CA SER A 103 -18.22 -3.91 -21.22
C SER A 103 -17.20 -3.24 -22.16
N ASN A 104 -16.91 -1.95 -21.95
CA ASN A 104 -16.02 -1.17 -22.81
C ASN A 104 -14.55 -1.56 -22.67
N TYR A 105 -14.17 -2.14 -21.53
CA TYR A 105 -12.77 -2.47 -21.22
C TYR A 105 -12.53 -3.97 -20.95
N ALA A 106 -13.47 -4.85 -21.29
CA ALA A 106 -13.40 -6.29 -20.99
C ALA A 106 -12.05 -6.92 -21.38
N ASP A 107 -11.58 -6.65 -22.61
CA ASP A 107 -10.30 -7.16 -23.12
C ASP A 107 -9.09 -6.63 -22.35
N LEU A 108 -9.13 -5.36 -21.92
CA LEU A 108 -8.06 -4.76 -21.14
C LEU A 108 -8.03 -5.32 -19.71
N LEU A 109 -9.21 -5.50 -19.10
CA LEU A 109 -9.35 -6.08 -17.77
C LEU A 109 -8.84 -7.52 -17.75
N GLY A 110 -9.20 -8.35 -18.74
CA GLY A 110 -8.68 -9.71 -18.85
C GLY A 110 -7.15 -9.77 -18.98
N LYS A 111 -6.54 -8.85 -19.73
CA LYS A 111 -5.07 -8.74 -19.82
C LYS A 111 -4.44 -8.33 -18.48
N LEU A 112 -5.05 -7.38 -17.78
CA LEU A 112 -4.56 -6.88 -16.50
C LEU A 112 -4.65 -7.94 -15.40
N ASP A 113 -5.76 -8.66 -15.32
CA ASP A 113 -5.97 -9.75 -14.37
C ASP A 113 -4.85 -10.81 -14.51
N GLN A 114 -4.43 -11.12 -15.74
CA GLN A 114 -3.31 -12.03 -15.97
C GLN A 114 -1.97 -11.43 -15.54
N GLN A 115 -1.72 -10.15 -15.82
CA GLN A 115 -0.48 -9.46 -15.45
C GLN A 115 -0.33 -9.24 -13.93
N MET A 116 -1.46 -9.16 -13.21
CA MET A 116 -1.50 -8.92 -11.77
C MET A 116 -1.39 -10.19 -10.91
N LYS A 117 -1.22 -11.37 -11.53
CA LYS A 117 -0.85 -12.63 -10.84
C LYS A 117 0.63 -12.62 -10.46
N LEU A 118 0.99 -11.70 -9.58
CA LEU A 118 2.37 -11.47 -9.15
C LEU A 118 2.68 -12.27 -7.87
N PRO A 119 3.94 -12.66 -7.64
CA PRO A 119 4.36 -13.31 -6.40
C PRO A 119 4.49 -12.27 -5.26
N ILE A 120 3.38 -11.59 -4.92
CA ILE A 120 3.35 -10.42 -4.02
C ILE A 120 3.99 -10.72 -2.67
N SER A 121 3.76 -11.89 -2.09
CA SER A 121 4.35 -12.29 -0.81
C SER A 121 5.88 -12.27 -0.85
N THR A 122 6.49 -12.79 -1.93
CA THR A 122 7.95 -12.84 -2.07
C THR A 122 8.53 -11.43 -2.22
N GLU A 123 7.89 -10.60 -3.06
CA GLU A 123 8.35 -9.24 -3.33
C GLU A 123 8.22 -8.33 -2.10
N LEU A 124 7.10 -8.44 -1.37
CA LEU A 124 6.92 -7.75 -0.09
C LEU A 124 7.92 -8.22 0.96
N THR A 125 8.20 -9.52 1.04
CA THR A 125 9.20 -10.07 1.97
C THR A 125 10.56 -9.42 1.73
N ALA A 126 11.00 -9.34 0.47
CA ALA A 126 12.27 -8.72 0.11
C ALA A 126 12.29 -7.23 0.49
N ALA A 127 11.27 -6.47 0.09
CA ALA A 127 11.21 -5.03 0.35
C ALA A 127 11.10 -4.68 1.84
N PHE A 128 10.32 -5.43 2.61
CA PHE A 128 10.19 -5.20 4.05
C PHE A 128 11.44 -5.63 4.81
N THR A 129 12.08 -6.73 4.41
CA THR A 129 13.36 -7.13 4.98
C THR A 129 14.42 -6.05 4.78
N GLU A 130 14.47 -5.44 3.59
CA GLU A 130 15.38 -4.32 3.32
C GLU A 130 15.14 -3.13 4.26
N VAL A 131 13.89 -2.77 4.51
CA VAL A 131 13.52 -1.71 5.47
C VAL A 131 13.95 -2.07 6.89
N LEU A 132 13.66 -3.29 7.36
CA LEU A 132 14.03 -3.73 8.70
C LEU A 132 15.54 -3.76 8.92
N LYS A 133 16.32 -4.09 7.88
CA LYS A 133 17.79 -4.09 7.93
C LYS A 133 18.40 -2.68 7.87
N LYS A 134 17.66 -1.68 7.37
CA LYS A 134 18.12 -0.27 7.30
C LYS A 134 17.75 0.53 8.55
N ASP A 135 16.65 0.21 9.20
CA ASP A 135 16.24 0.87 10.44
C ASP A 135 17.17 0.45 11.60
N SER A 136 17.82 1.41 12.27
CA SER A 136 18.88 1.10 13.24
C SER A 136 18.38 0.31 14.46
N PHE A 137 17.16 0.57 14.91
CA PHE A 137 16.54 -0.14 16.02
C PHE A 137 16.17 -1.57 15.63
N MET A 138 15.58 -1.77 14.45
CA MET A 138 15.20 -3.09 13.95
C MET A 138 16.39 -3.92 13.49
N ALA A 139 17.38 -3.32 12.84
CA ALA A 139 18.54 -4.01 12.29
C ALA A 139 19.33 -4.74 13.38
N SER A 140 19.48 -4.12 14.56
CA SER A 140 20.16 -4.75 15.70
C SER A 140 19.37 -5.89 16.36
N ARG A 141 18.10 -6.07 15.99
CA ARG A 141 17.15 -7.05 16.54
C ARG A 141 16.70 -8.07 15.50
N TYR A 142 16.95 -7.83 14.22
CA TYR A 142 16.46 -8.67 13.16
C TYR A 142 17.13 -10.05 13.22
N ASN A 143 16.33 -11.07 13.47
CA ASN A 143 16.74 -12.46 13.47
C ASN A 143 15.62 -13.28 12.82
N PRO A 144 15.86 -13.93 11.66
CA PRO A 144 14.84 -14.72 10.97
C PRO A 144 14.20 -15.83 11.81
N SER A 145 14.94 -16.34 12.81
CA SER A 145 14.46 -17.38 13.74
C SER A 145 13.82 -16.79 15.01
N SER A 146 13.64 -15.47 15.08
CA SER A 146 13.03 -14.83 16.25
C SER A 146 11.58 -15.27 16.42
N PRO A 147 11.17 -15.64 17.64
CA PRO A 147 9.78 -15.94 17.95
C PRO A 147 8.89 -14.69 18.05
N ASN A 148 9.46 -13.47 18.14
CA ASN A 148 8.70 -12.24 17.95
C ASN A 148 8.56 -11.97 16.45
N ARG A 149 7.35 -11.76 15.94
CA ARG A 149 7.08 -11.79 14.50
C ARG A 149 6.33 -10.56 14.03
N ILE A 150 6.80 -9.98 12.93
CA ILE A 150 6.04 -9.05 12.10
C ILE A 150 5.18 -9.89 11.14
N GLU A 151 3.89 -9.93 11.39
CA GLU A 151 2.88 -10.52 10.53
C GLU A 151 2.37 -9.47 9.54
N VAL A 152 2.29 -9.86 8.27
CA VAL A 152 1.83 -8.98 7.19
C VAL A 152 0.70 -9.68 6.47
N GLU A 153 -0.44 -9.01 6.38
CA GLU A 153 -1.60 -9.46 5.60
C GLU A 153 -1.83 -8.49 4.45
N VAL A 154 -1.81 -8.95 3.21
CA VAL A 154 -2.23 -8.19 2.03
C VAL A 154 -3.76 -8.19 2.01
N THR A 155 -4.34 -7.01 2.23
CA THR A 155 -5.79 -6.82 2.35
C THR A 155 -6.43 -6.33 1.06
N ALA A 156 -5.70 -5.57 0.24
CA ALA A 156 -6.15 -5.16 -1.07
C ALA A 156 -4.97 -4.81 -1.98
N TYR A 157 -5.07 -5.14 -3.27
CA TYR A 157 -4.16 -4.68 -4.29
C TYR A 157 -4.82 -4.67 -5.67
N GLY A 158 -4.33 -3.82 -6.56
CA GLY A 158 -4.91 -3.70 -7.90
C GLY A 158 -4.54 -2.38 -8.56
N LEU A 159 -5.34 -2.00 -9.55
CA LEU A 159 -5.37 -0.65 -10.11
C LEU A 159 -6.59 0.08 -9.57
N ARG A 160 -6.44 1.34 -9.20
CA ARG A 160 -7.55 2.20 -8.80
C ARG A 160 -7.62 3.46 -9.66
N ARG A 161 -8.82 3.94 -9.92
CA ARG A 161 -9.04 5.19 -10.66
C ARG A 161 -8.58 6.39 -9.83
N VAL A 162 -7.88 7.32 -10.46
CA VAL A 162 -7.48 8.59 -9.88
C VAL A 162 -8.69 9.54 -9.94
N PRO A 163 -9.17 10.06 -8.79
CA PRO A 163 -10.36 10.90 -8.76
C PRO A 163 -10.11 12.27 -9.41
N GLY A 164 -11.16 12.87 -9.97
CA GLY A 164 -11.16 14.25 -10.44
C GLY A 164 -10.41 14.50 -11.75
N LYS A 165 -10.31 13.48 -12.62
CA LYS A 165 -9.72 13.57 -13.95
C LYS A 165 -10.76 13.17 -15.00
N GLU A 166 -10.82 13.93 -16.09
CA GLU A 166 -11.76 13.67 -17.21
C GLU A 166 -11.42 12.35 -17.93
N GLU A 167 -10.13 11.98 -17.96
CA GLU A 167 -9.68 10.67 -18.43
C GLU A 167 -9.68 9.62 -17.32
N ASP A 168 -10.00 8.38 -17.69
CA ASP A 168 -9.90 7.18 -16.86
C ASP A 168 -8.44 6.82 -16.56
N LEU A 169 -7.83 7.62 -15.68
CA LEU A 169 -6.48 7.43 -15.20
C LEU A 169 -6.47 6.48 -14.01
N PHE A 170 -5.53 5.55 -13.99
CA PHE A 170 -5.35 4.53 -12.98
C PHE A 170 -3.96 4.62 -12.33
N THR A 171 -3.88 4.13 -11.10
CA THR A 171 -2.62 3.97 -10.37
C THR A 171 -2.62 2.62 -9.65
N PRO A 172 -1.51 1.88 -9.65
CA PRO A 172 -1.39 0.69 -8.83
C PRO A 172 -1.39 1.07 -7.35
N TYR A 173 -2.00 0.20 -6.55
CA TYR A 173 -2.05 0.36 -5.11
C TYR A 173 -1.87 -0.99 -4.43
N LEU A 174 -1.36 -0.93 -3.20
CA LEU A 174 -1.16 -2.08 -2.33
C LEU A 174 -1.46 -1.66 -0.89
N MET A 175 -2.31 -2.43 -0.21
CA MET A 175 -2.72 -2.20 1.16
C MET A 175 -2.44 -3.44 1.99
N THR A 176 -1.72 -3.25 3.09
CA THR A 176 -1.41 -4.31 4.03
C THR A 176 -1.81 -3.93 5.44
N ALA A 177 -2.13 -4.93 6.25
CA ALA A 177 -2.23 -4.82 7.69
C ALA A 177 -1.00 -5.46 8.32
N VAL A 178 -0.29 -4.69 9.15
CA VAL A 178 0.94 -5.15 9.80
C VAL A 178 0.72 -5.28 11.30
N THR A 179 1.05 -6.45 11.84
CA THR A 179 1.00 -6.74 13.27
C THR A 179 2.39 -7.14 13.76
N LEU A 180 2.86 -6.56 14.86
CA LEU A 180 4.06 -7.01 15.57
C LEU A 180 3.61 -7.75 16.82
N ARG A 181 3.74 -9.08 16.80
CA ARG A 181 3.37 -9.96 17.91
C ARG A 181 4.63 -10.46 18.63
N THR A 182 4.63 -10.35 19.95
CA THR A 182 5.69 -10.89 20.81
C THR A 182 5.39 -12.34 21.20
N THR A 183 6.39 -13.03 21.74
CA THR A 183 6.27 -14.44 22.16
C THR A 183 5.21 -14.69 23.23
N ASP A 184 4.94 -13.70 24.07
CA ASP A 184 3.90 -13.72 25.10
C ASP A 184 2.50 -13.41 24.53
N GLY A 185 2.36 -13.32 23.21
CA GLY A 185 1.12 -13.07 22.50
C GLY A 185 0.70 -11.60 22.46
N LYS A 186 1.46 -10.67 23.05
CA LYS A 186 1.12 -9.24 23.02
C LYS A 186 1.36 -8.65 21.64
N GLU A 187 0.48 -7.73 21.24
CA GLU A 187 0.61 -6.99 19.99
C GLU A 187 1.18 -5.60 20.28
N LEU A 188 2.46 -5.40 19.96
CA LEU A 188 3.12 -4.09 20.07
C LEU A 188 2.73 -3.17 18.92
N LEU A 189 2.41 -3.74 17.76
CA LEU A 189 1.80 -3.05 16.63
C LEU A 189 0.54 -3.83 16.27
N LYS A 190 -0.63 -3.19 16.35
CA LYS A 190 -1.92 -3.84 16.10
C LYS A 190 -2.47 -3.41 14.75
N ARG A 191 -2.45 -4.32 13.76
CA ARG A 191 -3.02 -4.16 12.41
C ARG A 191 -2.81 -2.76 11.84
N ALA A 192 -1.59 -2.25 11.92
CA ALA A 192 -1.27 -0.93 11.40
C ALA A 192 -1.41 -0.95 9.87
N PRO A 193 -2.17 -0.03 9.28
CA PRO A 193 -2.31 0.05 7.84
C PRO A 193 -0.99 0.55 7.25
N VAL A 194 -0.43 -0.21 6.33
CA VAL A 194 0.72 0.19 5.53
C VAL A 194 0.28 0.17 4.07
N THR A 195 0.47 1.29 3.38
CA THR A 195 -0.08 1.46 2.03
C THR A 195 0.94 2.05 1.09
N GLY A 196 1.00 1.51 -0.13
CA GLY A 196 1.76 2.08 -1.23
C GLY A 196 0.87 2.43 -2.40
N MET A 197 1.25 3.48 -3.11
CA MET A 197 0.60 3.95 -4.33
C MET A 197 1.70 4.21 -5.36
N GLY A 198 1.53 3.71 -6.58
CA GLY A 198 2.42 4.03 -7.68
C GLY A 198 2.17 5.46 -8.15
N THR A 199 3.02 6.40 -7.75
CA THR A 199 2.96 7.77 -8.26
C THR A 199 3.80 7.88 -9.51
N PHE A 200 3.24 8.32 -10.64
CA PHE A 200 4.07 8.92 -11.69
C PHE A 200 4.78 10.16 -11.15
N GLN A 201 5.91 10.52 -11.76
CA GLN A 201 6.47 11.86 -11.58
C GLN A 201 5.37 12.89 -11.90
N GLY A 202 4.90 13.64 -10.90
CA GLY A 202 3.79 14.60 -11.02
C GLY A 202 2.43 14.14 -10.48
N GLY A 203 2.31 12.93 -9.90
CA GLY A 203 1.08 12.50 -9.21
C GLY A 203 -0.10 12.16 -10.12
N THR A 204 0.13 12.01 -11.42
CA THR A 204 -0.90 11.65 -12.40
C THR A 204 -1.05 10.13 -12.52
N GLY A 205 -2.26 9.61 -12.70
CA GLY A 205 -2.43 8.20 -13.09
C GLY A 205 -2.09 8.02 -14.57
N LEU A 206 -2.22 6.80 -15.08
CA LEU A 206 -2.14 6.50 -16.51
C LEU A 206 -3.44 5.90 -17.04
N PRO A 207 -3.76 6.09 -18.33
CA PRO A 207 -4.87 5.40 -18.95
C PRO A 207 -4.77 3.88 -18.82
N LEU A 208 -5.90 3.20 -18.61
CA LEU A 208 -5.95 1.75 -18.40
C LEU A 208 -5.24 0.94 -19.50
N HIS A 209 -5.39 1.36 -20.76
CA HIS A 209 -4.78 0.68 -21.91
C HIS A 209 -3.24 0.70 -21.88
N ARG A 210 -2.61 1.68 -21.21
CA ARG A 210 -1.15 1.74 -21.05
C ARG A 210 -0.68 0.60 -20.15
N PHE A 211 -1.34 0.38 -19.02
CA PHE A 211 -1.03 -0.75 -18.15
C PHE A 211 -1.32 -2.09 -18.83
N ALA A 212 -2.44 -2.21 -19.53
CA ALA A 212 -2.83 -3.46 -20.17
C ALA A 212 -1.89 -3.89 -21.31
N ASN A 213 -1.34 -2.93 -22.07
CA ASN A 213 -0.54 -3.21 -23.26
C ASN A 213 0.99 -3.06 -23.05
N ASP A 214 1.45 -2.46 -21.96
CA ASP A 214 2.88 -2.31 -21.63
C ASP A 214 3.21 -3.02 -20.31
N LYS A 215 3.58 -4.31 -20.43
CA LYS A 215 3.96 -5.15 -19.28
C LYS A 215 5.13 -4.57 -18.48
N LYS A 216 6.10 -3.93 -19.16
CA LYS A 216 7.29 -3.37 -18.52
C LYS A 216 6.91 -2.16 -17.68
N LEU A 217 6.02 -1.32 -18.20
CA LEU A 217 5.45 -0.21 -17.46
C LEU A 217 4.65 -0.68 -16.24
N MET A 218 3.73 -1.63 -16.42
CA MET A 218 2.96 -2.20 -15.31
C MET A 218 3.89 -2.76 -14.22
N ARG A 219 4.93 -3.51 -14.60
CA ARG A 219 5.93 -4.03 -13.68
C ARG A 219 6.68 -2.91 -12.94
N THR A 220 7.12 -1.89 -13.65
CA THR A 220 7.87 -0.75 -13.08
C THR A 220 7.03 -0.01 -12.03
N GLU A 221 5.76 0.23 -12.32
CA GLU A 221 4.85 0.92 -11.41
C GLU A 221 4.44 0.04 -10.23
N TRP A 222 4.34 -1.27 -10.43
CA TRP A 222 4.15 -2.23 -9.35
C TRP A 222 5.35 -2.25 -8.38
N ASP A 223 6.58 -2.32 -8.91
CA ASP A 223 7.79 -2.27 -8.08
C ASP A 223 7.88 -0.94 -7.31
N ARG A 224 7.43 0.17 -7.91
CA ARG A 224 7.31 1.47 -7.22
C ARG A 224 6.27 1.41 -6.09
N THR A 225 5.14 0.75 -6.32
CA THR A 225 4.08 0.56 -5.32
C THR A 225 4.56 -0.27 -4.13
N ILE A 226 5.32 -1.34 -4.36
CA ILE A 226 5.93 -2.14 -3.30
C ILE A 226 6.92 -1.30 -2.48
N ARG A 227 7.81 -0.55 -3.14
CA ARG A 227 8.75 0.34 -2.45
C ARG A 227 8.04 1.42 -1.63
N ALA A 228 6.96 2.00 -2.15
CA ALA A 228 6.14 2.96 -1.41
C ALA A 228 5.47 2.31 -0.18
N THR A 229 5.00 1.07 -0.32
CA THR A 229 4.45 0.28 0.80
C THR A 229 5.53 0.04 1.86
N ALA A 230 6.73 -0.37 1.45
CA ALA A 230 7.85 -0.57 2.37
C ALA A 230 8.28 0.72 3.07
N ALA A 231 8.31 1.87 2.36
CA ALA A 231 8.56 3.17 2.96
C ALA A 231 7.47 3.58 3.98
N SER A 232 6.21 3.21 3.73
CA SER A 232 5.12 3.41 4.69
C SER A 232 5.30 2.54 5.96
N LEU A 233 5.86 1.33 5.83
CA LEU A 233 6.26 0.52 6.99
C LEU A 233 7.38 1.21 7.78
N ASP A 234 8.44 1.67 7.11
CA ASP A 234 9.55 2.39 7.75
C ASP A 234 9.04 3.60 8.56
N ALA A 235 8.20 4.44 7.96
CA ALA A 235 7.57 5.57 8.63
C ALA A 235 6.72 5.15 9.84
N THR A 236 5.97 4.06 9.72
CA THR A 236 5.18 3.50 10.82
C THR A 236 6.07 3.05 11.97
N LEU A 237 7.16 2.35 11.69
CA LEU A 237 8.11 1.87 12.68
C LEU A 237 8.83 3.03 13.39
N LYS A 238 9.34 4.01 12.63
CA LYS A 238 9.97 5.21 13.18
C LYS A 238 9.03 5.99 14.09
N HIS A 239 7.78 6.19 13.65
CA HIS A 239 6.77 6.83 14.47
C HIS A 239 6.55 6.08 15.80
N ARG A 240 6.47 4.75 15.77
CA ARG A 240 6.35 3.91 16.98
C ARG A 240 7.56 4.02 17.89
N GLN A 241 8.76 4.10 17.33
CA GLN A 241 10.01 4.27 18.09
C GLN A 241 10.16 5.69 18.68
N GLY A 242 9.39 6.66 18.19
CA GLY A 242 9.47 8.06 18.57
C GLY A 242 10.49 8.87 17.76
N LEU A 243 10.95 8.33 16.63
CA LEU A 243 11.81 9.00 15.67
C LEU A 243 10.96 9.85 14.71
N ARG A 244 11.50 10.99 14.27
CA ARG A 244 10.91 11.85 13.24
C ARG A 244 11.61 11.61 11.90
#